data_AF-A0A4Z0LBQ5-F1
#
_entry.id   AF-A0A4Z0LBQ5-F1
#
_cell.length_a   1.000
_cell.length_b   1.000
_cell.length_c   1.000
_cell.angle_alpha   90.00
_cell.angle_beta   90.00
_cell.angle_gamma   90.00
#
_symmetry.space_group_name_H-M   'P 1'
#
loop_
_entity.id
_entity.type
_entity.pdbx_description
1 polymer ?
#
loop_
_entity_poly.entity_id
_entity_poly.type
_entity_poly.pdbx_seq_one_letter_code
_entity_poly.pdbx_strand_id
1 'polypeptide(L)'
;MGKKRRRLSKKVRLDYQVAFDQFEKNQQEGIAPARPKGHQYPCPDCCGSGLLPSAAAPIKDTENYPNVAIIGGGIGGVALAVACLHRGIPFTLYERDPNFDARSQGYGLTLQQASKAIEGLGIFTLEEGVVSTRHLVHTTEGKVIGEWGVRKWVPTHAKTSSKRSNIHIARQSLRQVLLEQLGGHDKVRWGHQLTGFKESENGNIDLTFQVEGEIKNASADLIVGADGIRSSVRRLLIGEETAPLRYLGCIVILGICPLNALEGLTSPLLDAATVFQTANGNDRIYIMPYTSDSVMWQLSFPMPEEEAKTLHAQGPEAIKKEACRRTQWHDPIPQILAATQENRISGYPVYDRELLTSDILQKASQATLIGDAAHPMSPFKGQGANQAVLDALALAREISKGCRPLSQWRKAGIRESVLTAFESEMLERSASKVKDSAEAAQFLHSEIVLHEGDEPRGRCLKKKNL
;
A
#
# COMPACT_ATOMS: atom_id res chain seq x y z
N MET A 1 -0.31 8.36 -19.14
CA MET A 1 0.39 9.57 -18.67
C MET A 1 1.80 9.18 -18.23
N GLY A 2 2.79 10.05 -18.39
CA GLY A 2 4.19 9.80 -17.98
C GLY A 2 5.00 8.90 -18.91
N LYS A 3 4.36 8.12 -19.78
CA LYS A 3 5.03 7.27 -20.78
C LYS A 3 4.57 7.62 -22.20
N LYS A 4 5.51 7.70 -23.13
CA LYS A 4 5.25 7.82 -24.58
C LYS A 4 5.43 6.45 -25.25
N ARG A 5 4.65 6.16 -26.29
CA ARG A 5 4.75 4.90 -27.04
C ARG A 5 5.65 5.12 -28.25
N ARG A 6 6.66 4.27 -28.44
CA ARG A 6 7.47 4.26 -29.67
C ARG A 6 6.62 3.80 -30.85
N ARG A 7 6.89 4.36 -32.03
CA ARG A 7 6.31 3.87 -33.28
C ARG A 7 6.77 2.42 -33.49
N LEU A 8 5.84 1.58 -33.94
CA LEU A 8 6.17 0.19 -34.29
C LEU A 8 7.20 0.18 -35.44
N SER A 9 8.16 -0.75 -35.38
CA SER A 9 9.08 -0.96 -36.49
C SER A 9 8.32 -1.39 -37.76
N LYS A 10 8.92 -1.20 -38.94
CA LYS A 10 8.31 -1.63 -40.21
C LYS A 10 8.08 -3.14 -40.22
N LYS A 11 9.04 -3.92 -39.69
CA LYS A 11 8.97 -5.38 -39.56
C LYS A 11 7.77 -5.83 -38.72
N VAL A 12 7.63 -5.33 -37.49
CA VAL A 12 6.51 -5.72 -36.60
C VAL A 12 5.14 -5.38 -37.20
N ARG A 13 5.03 -4.27 -37.96
CA ARG A 13 3.80 -3.93 -38.68
C ARG A 13 3.50 -4.91 -39.81
N LEU A 14 4.52 -5.29 -40.58
CA LEU A 14 4.37 -6.23 -41.69
C LEU A 14 4.03 -7.64 -41.19
N ASP A 15 4.70 -8.11 -40.13
CA ASP A 15 4.44 -9.42 -39.53
C ASP A 15 2.99 -9.53 -39.02
N TYR A 16 2.47 -8.47 -38.38
CA TYR A 16 1.06 -8.40 -37.99
C TYR A 16 0.12 -8.40 -39.19
N GLN A 17 0.42 -7.65 -40.25
CA GLN A 17 -0.42 -7.61 -41.44
C GLN A 17 -0.51 -9.00 -42.10
N VAL A 18 0.62 -9.70 -42.25
CA VAL A 18 0.64 -11.05 -42.81
C VAL A 18 -0.19 -12.02 -41.96
N ALA A 19 -0.04 -11.98 -40.64
CA ALA A 19 -0.82 -12.82 -39.74
C ALA A 19 -2.33 -12.50 -39.80
N PHE A 20 -2.68 -11.21 -39.89
CA PHE A 20 -4.07 -10.76 -40.00
C PHE A 20 -4.70 -11.15 -41.34
N ASP A 21 -3.97 -10.99 -42.44
CA ASP A 21 -4.43 -11.41 -43.78
C ASP A 21 -4.63 -12.93 -43.86
N GLN A 22 -3.79 -13.72 -43.17
CA GLN A 22 -3.98 -15.16 -43.04
C GLN A 22 -5.22 -15.52 -42.21
N PHE A 23 -5.46 -14.82 -41.11
CA PHE A 23 -6.65 -15.00 -40.29
C PHE A 23 -7.94 -14.71 -41.07
N GLU A 24 -7.96 -13.62 -41.85
CA GLU A 24 -9.08 -13.28 -42.74
C GLU A 24 -9.28 -14.32 -43.85
N LYS A 25 -8.20 -14.79 -44.48
CA LYS A 25 -8.26 -15.85 -45.51
C LYS A 25 -8.79 -17.18 -44.97
N ASN A 26 -8.54 -17.49 -43.70
CA ASN A 26 -9.04 -18.68 -43.03
C ASN A 26 -10.45 -18.48 -42.45
N GLN A 27 -11.25 -17.55 -42.99
CA GLN A 27 -12.63 -17.28 -42.53
C GLN A 27 -12.73 -16.96 -41.03
N GLN A 28 -11.69 -16.35 -40.45
CA GLN A 28 -11.62 -15.99 -39.03
C GLN A 28 -11.66 -17.22 -38.09
N GLU A 29 -11.31 -18.41 -38.58
CA GLU A 29 -11.09 -19.56 -37.72
C GLU A 29 -9.81 -19.41 -36.89
N GLY A 30 -9.94 -19.61 -35.57
CA GLY A 30 -8.83 -19.59 -34.62
C GLY A 30 -8.69 -18.27 -33.84
N ILE A 31 -7.51 -18.06 -33.25
CA ILE A 31 -7.25 -16.90 -32.39
C ILE A 31 -6.81 -15.72 -33.28
N ALA A 32 -7.57 -14.62 -33.25
CA ALA A 32 -7.23 -13.41 -33.97
C ALA A 32 -5.84 -12.89 -33.54
N PRO A 33 -4.95 -12.53 -34.48
CA PRO A 33 -3.62 -12.04 -34.14
C PRO A 33 -3.73 -10.74 -33.34
N ALA A 34 -3.02 -10.68 -32.21
CA ALA A 34 -3.06 -9.52 -31.34
C ALA A 34 -2.35 -8.32 -31.97
N ARG A 35 -3.02 -7.16 -32.00
CA ARG A 35 -2.44 -5.93 -32.55
C ARG A 35 -1.18 -5.53 -31.77
N PRO A 36 0.00 -5.43 -32.42
CA PRO A 36 1.24 -5.15 -31.72
C PRO A 36 1.20 -3.76 -31.07
N LYS A 37 1.71 -3.69 -29.84
CA LYS A 37 1.78 -2.45 -29.07
C LYS A 37 3.24 -2.01 -29.00
N GLY A 38 3.52 -0.77 -29.41
CA GLY A 38 4.87 -0.23 -29.34
C GLY A 38 5.40 -0.15 -27.90
N HIS A 39 6.72 -0.31 -27.75
CA HIS A 39 7.37 -0.19 -26.44
C HIS A 39 7.13 1.21 -25.84
N GLN A 40 6.85 1.24 -24.55
CA GLN A 40 6.69 2.48 -23.80
C GLN A 40 8.03 2.93 -23.20
N TYR A 41 8.30 4.23 -23.23
CA TYR A 41 9.46 4.84 -22.58
C TYR A 41 9.01 6.04 -21.73
N PRO A 42 9.75 6.41 -20.66
CA PRO A 42 9.45 7.60 -19.88
C PRO A 42 9.38 8.83 -20.78
N CYS A 43 8.35 9.65 -20.59
CA CYS A 43 8.22 10.92 -21.29
C CYS A 43 9.40 11.82 -20.88
N PRO A 44 10.16 12.39 -21.82
CA PRO A 44 11.30 13.24 -21.50
C PRO A 44 10.90 14.50 -20.72
N ASP A 45 9.71 15.04 -21.01
CA ASP A 45 9.24 16.31 -20.45
C ASP A 45 8.91 16.22 -18.95
N CYS A 46 8.40 15.07 -18.50
CA CYS A 46 8.02 14.83 -17.10
C CYS A 46 8.85 13.71 -16.43
N CYS A 47 9.90 13.26 -17.11
CA CYS A 47 10.78 12.16 -16.68
C CYS A 47 10.09 10.85 -16.24
N GLY A 48 8.82 10.63 -16.59
CA GLY A 48 8.06 9.45 -16.19
C GLY A 48 6.95 9.69 -15.18
N SER A 49 6.97 10.81 -14.45
CA SER A 49 5.96 11.13 -13.41
C SER A 49 4.56 11.31 -14.00
N GLY A 50 4.50 11.87 -15.21
CA GLY A 50 3.27 12.31 -15.83
C GLY A 50 2.75 13.65 -15.32
N LEU A 51 3.58 14.39 -14.58
CA LEU A 51 3.29 15.73 -14.05
C LEU A 51 4.33 16.72 -14.58
N LEU A 52 3.90 17.95 -14.83
CA LEU A 52 4.78 19.08 -15.14
C LEU A 52 4.68 20.11 -14.01
N PRO A 53 5.78 20.77 -13.63
CA PRO A 53 5.73 21.87 -12.69
C PRO A 53 4.79 22.97 -13.19
N SER A 54 4.00 23.53 -12.26
CA SER A 54 3.08 24.64 -12.52
C SER A 54 3.14 25.62 -11.36
N ALA A 55 3.02 26.91 -11.66
CA ALA A 55 2.96 27.97 -10.65
C ALA A 55 1.61 28.03 -9.92
N ALA A 56 0.56 27.47 -10.52
CA ALA A 56 -0.78 27.43 -9.95
C ALA A 56 -1.31 25.99 -9.92
N ALA A 57 -2.19 25.72 -8.95
CA ALA A 57 -2.92 24.46 -8.89
C ALA A 57 -3.82 24.28 -10.13
N PRO A 58 -3.99 23.05 -10.64
CA PRO A 58 -4.92 22.80 -11.74
C PRO A 58 -6.35 23.22 -11.38
N ILE A 59 -7.06 23.79 -12.35
CA ILE A 59 -8.48 24.12 -12.21
C ILE A 59 -9.27 22.81 -12.29
N LYS A 60 -10.22 22.62 -11.38
CA LYS A 60 -11.12 21.46 -11.41
C LYS A 60 -12.05 21.53 -12.62
N ASP A 61 -12.17 20.44 -13.35
CA ASP A 61 -13.08 20.29 -14.48
C ASP A 61 -14.37 19.62 -14.00
N THR A 62 -15.36 20.45 -13.66
CA THR A 62 -16.67 19.98 -13.19
C THR A 62 -17.62 19.60 -14.33
N GLU A 63 -17.25 19.89 -15.58
CA GLU A 63 -18.09 19.59 -16.75
C GLU A 63 -17.83 18.16 -17.23
N ASN A 64 -16.55 17.80 -17.40
CA ASN A 64 -16.16 16.53 -18.00
C ASN A 64 -15.89 15.43 -16.98
N TYR A 65 -15.39 15.73 -15.79
CA TYR A 65 -15.02 14.69 -14.82
C TYR A 65 -16.11 14.42 -13.78
N PRO A 66 -16.20 13.17 -13.26
CA PRO A 66 -17.06 12.85 -12.13
C PRO A 66 -16.56 13.56 -10.86
N ASN A 67 -17.50 13.98 -10.01
CA ASN A 67 -17.20 14.34 -8.63
C ASN A 67 -17.00 13.08 -7.79
N VAL A 68 -15.81 12.92 -7.20
CA VAL A 68 -15.40 11.73 -6.46
C VAL A 68 -15.51 11.95 -4.95
N ALA A 69 -16.32 11.15 -4.26
CA ALA A 69 -16.31 11.07 -2.81
C ALA A 69 -15.31 10.00 -2.35
N ILE A 70 -14.20 10.44 -1.74
CA ILE A 70 -13.15 9.57 -1.22
C ILE A 70 -13.40 9.36 0.28
N ILE A 71 -13.66 8.12 0.68
CA ILE A 71 -14.00 7.77 2.05
C ILE A 71 -12.77 7.17 2.74
N GLY A 72 -12.15 7.92 3.65
CA GLY A 72 -10.95 7.53 4.39
C GLY A 72 -9.74 8.41 4.04
N GLY A 73 -9.22 9.14 5.02
CA GLY A 73 -8.05 10.02 4.94
C GLY A 73 -6.73 9.33 5.29
N GLY A 74 -6.61 8.02 5.07
CA GLY A 74 -5.35 7.28 5.13
C GLY A 74 -4.47 7.48 3.89
N ILE A 75 -3.33 6.78 3.82
CA ILE A 75 -2.37 6.90 2.70
C ILE A 75 -3.04 6.74 1.33
N GLY A 76 -3.89 5.71 1.14
CA GLY A 76 -4.57 5.47 -0.13
C GLY A 76 -5.53 6.59 -0.53
N GLY A 77 -6.36 7.06 0.41
CA GLY A 77 -7.35 8.11 0.13
C GLY A 77 -6.72 9.48 -0.12
N VAL A 78 -5.71 9.87 0.68
CA VAL A 78 -4.98 11.11 0.43
C VAL A 78 -4.19 11.02 -0.88
N ALA A 79 -3.57 9.88 -1.19
CA ALA A 79 -2.91 9.68 -2.48
C ALA A 79 -3.89 9.80 -3.67
N LEU A 80 -5.12 9.29 -3.53
CA LEU A 80 -6.15 9.45 -4.56
C LEU A 80 -6.57 10.92 -4.71
N ALA A 81 -6.78 11.62 -3.59
CA ALA A 81 -7.07 13.06 -3.60
C ALA A 81 -5.98 13.86 -4.33
N VAL A 82 -4.70 13.60 -4.04
CA VAL A 82 -3.56 14.23 -4.72
C VAL A 82 -3.54 13.88 -6.20
N ALA A 83 -3.79 12.60 -6.54
CA ALA A 83 -3.85 12.17 -7.92
C ALA A 83 -5.00 12.82 -8.70
N CYS A 84 -6.15 13.06 -8.06
CA CYS A 84 -7.29 13.80 -8.61
C CYS A 84 -6.96 15.29 -8.80
N LEU A 85 -6.37 15.93 -7.79
CA LEU A 85 -5.93 17.34 -7.82
C LEU A 85 -5.04 17.60 -9.04
N HIS A 86 -3.99 16.80 -9.21
CA HIS A 86 -3.05 16.93 -10.33
C HIS A 86 -3.66 16.72 -11.72
N ARG A 87 -4.90 16.22 -11.79
CA ARG A 87 -5.63 15.90 -13.02
C ARG A 87 -6.88 16.76 -13.20
N GLY A 88 -7.13 17.71 -12.29
CA GLY A 88 -8.35 18.52 -12.31
C GLY A 88 -9.63 17.74 -12.06
N ILE A 89 -9.57 16.52 -11.51
CA ILE A 89 -10.75 15.71 -11.19
C ILE A 89 -11.39 16.28 -9.91
N PRO A 90 -12.68 16.67 -9.92
CA PRO A 90 -13.36 17.12 -8.71
C PRO A 90 -13.45 16.00 -7.67
N PHE A 91 -13.15 16.31 -6.40
CA PHE A 91 -13.26 15.36 -5.31
C PHE A 91 -13.63 16.02 -3.99
N THR A 92 -14.14 15.22 -3.06
CA THR A 92 -14.19 15.54 -1.63
C THR A 92 -13.62 14.37 -0.83
N LEU A 93 -12.65 14.65 0.04
CA LEU A 93 -12.02 13.66 0.91
C LEU A 93 -12.63 13.72 2.31
N TYR A 94 -13.20 12.61 2.76
CA TYR A 94 -13.84 12.47 4.08
C TYR A 94 -12.99 11.57 4.99
N GLU A 95 -12.89 11.92 6.26
CA GLU A 95 -12.20 11.13 7.29
C GLU A 95 -13.03 11.14 8.56
N ARG A 96 -13.18 9.97 9.20
CA ARG A 96 -13.95 9.79 10.43
C ARG A 96 -13.20 10.29 11.66
N ASP A 97 -11.88 10.21 11.64
CA ASP A 97 -11.05 10.71 12.74
C ASP A 97 -11.23 12.25 12.84
N PRO A 98 -11.20 12.85 14.03
CA PRO A 98 -11.52 14.28 14.22
C PRO A 98 -10.44 15.23 13.70
N ASN A 99 -9.19 14.77 13.57
CA ASN A 99 -8.06 15.53 13.06
C ASN A 99 -6.89 14.60 12.67
N PHE A 100 -5.81 15.18 12.18
CA PHE A 100 -4.61 14.46 11.74
C PHE A 100 -3.93 13.64 12.85
N ASP A 101 -3.85 14.21 14.06
CA ASP A 101 -3.12 13.68 15.22
C ASP A 101 -3.93 12.69 16.07
N ALA A 102 -5.21 12.46 15.73
CA ALA A 102 -6.11 11.57 16.47
C ALA A 102 -5.56 10.16 16.68
N ARG A 103 -4.61 9.72 15.84
CA ARG A 103 -3.82 8.50 16.04
C ARG A 103 -2.36 8.88 16.30
N SER A 104 -2.00 8.94 17.58
CA SER A 104 -0.62 9.21 18.04
C SER A 104 0.37 8.11 17.66
N GLN A 105 -0.10 6.88 17.41
CA GLN A 105 0.74 5.74 17.06
C GLN A 105 0.91 5.63 15.54
N GLY A 106 2.07 6.08 15.06
CA GLY A 106 2.57 5.74 13.73
C GLY A 106 3.31 4.39 13.76
N TYR A 107 3.35 3.71 12.62
CA TYR A 107 4.31 2.63 12.34
C TYR A 107 5.09 2.99 11.08
N GLY A 108 6.27 2.39 10.92
CA GLY A 108 7.12 2.59 9.76
C GLY A 108 6.60 1.83 8.54
N LEU A 109 6.72 2.46 7.38
CA LEU A 109 6.39 1.88 6.08
C LEU A 109 7.67 1.68 5.29
N THR A 110 7.77 0.57 4.57
CA THR A 110 8.82 0.37 3.57
C THR A 110 8.24 0.64 2.18
N LEU A 111 8.63 1.75 1.57
CA LEU A 111 8.30 2.05 0.17
C LEU A 111 9.25 1.30 -0.74
N GLN A 112 8.67 0.42 -1.56
CA GLN A 112 9.37 -0.40 -2.55
C GLN A 112 8.99 0.10 -3.95
N GLN A 113 7.94 -0.44 -4.56
CA GLN A 113 7.43 0.01 -5.86
C GLN A 113 6.85 1.42 -5.78
N ALA A 114 6.29 1.80 -4.62
CA ALA A 114 5.70 3.11 -4.42
C ALA A 114 6.73 4.25 -4.49
N SER A 115 8.02 3.99 -4.24
CA SER A 115 9.08 5.01 -4.34
C SER A 115 9.14 5.72 -5.69
N LYS A 116 8.76 5.03 -6.79
CA LYS A 116 8.61 5.65 -8.12
C LYS A 116 7.19 6.15 -8.39
N ALA A 117 6.20 5.55 -7.72
CA ALA A 117 4.82 5.92 -7.91
C ALA A 117 4.52 7.30 -7.30
N ILE A 118 5.13 7.62 -6.16
CA ILE A 118 5.00 8.91 -5.47
C ILE A 118 5.46 10.11 -6.32
N GLU A 119 6.38 9.91 -7.28
CA GLU A 119 6.72 10.96 -8.26
C GLU A 119 5.49 11.37 -9.08
N GLY A 120 4.60 10.41 -9.38
CA GLY A 120 3.31 10.66 -10.04
C GLY A 120 2.27 11.35 -9.16
N LEU A 121 2.60 11.59 -7.89
CA LEU A 121 1.87 12.41 -6.92
C LEU A 121 2.57 13.76 -6.65
N GLY A 122 3.65 14.07 -7.38
CA GLY A 122 4.40 15.33 -7.22
C GLY A 122 5.48 15.28 -6.14
N ILE A 123 5.74 14.12 -5.55
CA ILE A 123 6.72 13.93 -4.47
C ILE A 123 7.97 13.28 -5.05
N PHE A 124 9.05 14.06 -5.16
CA PHE A 124 10.32 13.61 -5.73
C PHE A 124 11.38 13.31 -4.67
N THR A 125 11.21 13.83 -3.46
CA THR A 125 12.08 13.63 -2.30
C THR A 125 11.23 13.32 -1.07
N LEU A 126 11.76 12.48 -0.18
CA LEU A 126 11.19 12.19 1.13
C LEU A 126 12.27 12.50 2.16
N GLU A 127 12.22 13.69 2.77
CA GLU A 127 13.28 14.19 3.64
C GLU A 127 13.48 13.31 4.88
N GLU A 128 12.38 12.83 5.47
CA GLU A 128 12.40 11.89 6.59
C GLU A 128 12.58 10.42 6.17
N GLY A 129 12.79 10.16 4.88
CA GLY A 129 12.96 8.80 4.34
C GLY A 129 14.37 8.27 4.61
N VAL A 130 14.47 7.10 5.24
CA VAL A 130 15.74 6.42 5.52
C VAL A 130 15.94 5.24 4.56
N VAL A 131 17.09 5.19 3.89
CA VAL A 131 17.40 4.11 2.94
C VAL A 131 18.15 2.99 3.65
N SER A 132 17.56 1.80 3.70
CA SER A 132 18.29 0.61 4.15
C SER A 132 19.21 0.08 3.06
N THR A 133 20.43 -0.29 3.44
CA THR A 133 21.45 -0.82 2.52
C THR A 133 21.85 -2.25 2.84
N ARG A 134 21.57 -2.73 4.05
CA ARG A 134 21.98 -4.06 4.55
C ARG A 134 20.83 -4.74 5.27
N HIS A 135 20.72 -6.05 5.07
CA HIS A 135 19.72 -6.90 5.71
C HIS A 135 20.41 -8.11 6.33
N LEU A 136 20.08 -8.41 7.58
CA LEU A 136 20.63 -9.54 8.32
C LEU A 136 19.53 -10.43 8.89
N VAL A 137 19.85 -11.71 9.02
CA VAL A 137 19.01 -12.70 9.70
C VAL A 137 19.86 -13.42 10.75
N HIS A 138 19.38 -13.46 11.99
CA HIS A 138 20.07 -14.09 13.11
C HIS A 138 19.24 -15.23 13.72
N THR A 139 19.93 -16.17 14.35
CA THR A 139 19.34 -17.02 15.41
C THR A 139 19.21 -16.22 16.71
N THR A 140 18.53 -16.78 17.71
CA THR A 140 18.35 -16.16 19.03
C THR A 140 19.66 -15.85 19.76
N GLU A 141 20.73 -16.59 19.46
CA GLU A 141 22.08 -16.41 20.02
C GLU A 141 22.92 -15.39 19.22
N GLY A 142 22.37 -14.81 18.15
CA GLY A 142 23.05 -13.80 17.32
C GLY A 142 23.90 -14.36 16.19
N LYS A 143 23.86 -15.68 15.93
CA LYS A 143 24.53 -16.26 14.76
C LYS A 143 23.86 -15.75 13.48
N VAL A 144 24.63 -15.12 12.60
CA VAL A 144 24.15 -14.72 11.27
C VAL A 144 23.91 -15.96 10.41
N ILE A 145 22.68 -16.12 9.94
CA ILE A 145 22.24 -17.21 9.05
C ILE A 145 21.78 -16.69 7.68
N GLY A 146 21.94 -15.40 7.42
CA GLY A 146 21.73 -14.80 6.11
C GLY A 146 22.06 -13.32 6.10
N GLU A 147 22.70 -12.87 5.02
CA GLU A 147 23.04 -11.48 4.80
C GLU A 147 22.79 -11.10 3.33
N TRP A 148 22.18 -9.95 3.08
CA TRP A 148 22.12 -9.38 1.72
C TRP A 148 22.06 -7.87 1.75
N GLY A 149 22.39 -7.25 0.61
CA GLY A 149 22.50 -5.80 0.48
C GLY A 149 23.88 -5.37 0.02
N VAL A 150 24.17 -4.08 0.10
CA VAL A 150 25.43 -3.51 -0.39
C VAL A 150 26.34 -3.18 0.80
N ARG A 151 27.46 -3.90 0.95
CA ARG A 151 28.63 -3.38 1.68
C ARG A 151 29.67 -2.89 0.68
N LYS A 152 30.06 -1.62 0.80
CA LYS A 152 31.03 -0.85 -0.01
C LYS A 152 32.46 -1.45 -0.13
N TRP A 153 32.71 -2.68 0.33
CA TRP A 153 34.03 -3.31 0.37
C TRP A 153 34.26 -4.35 -0.74
N VAL A 154 33.78 -4.03 -1.95
CA VAL A 154 34.28 -4.63 -3.19
C VAL A 154 34.75 -3.48 -4.08
N PRO A 155 36.00 -3.46 -4.58
CA PRO A 155 36.46 -2.42 -5.50
C PRO A 155 35.60 -2.46 -6.77
N THR A 156 34.62 -1.57 -6.88
CA THR A 156 33.65 -1.59 -7.99
C THR A 156 34.23 -0.92 -9.23
N HIS A 157 34.73 -1.73 -10.16
CA HIS A 157 34.70 -1.40 -11.60
C HIS A 157 33.38 -1.80 -12.28
N ALA A 158 32.33 -2.06 -11.50
CA ALA A 158 30.98 -2.26 -12.01
C ALA A 158 30.03 -1.28 -11.32
N LYS A 159 29.67 -0.19 -12.00
CA LYS A 159 28.49 0.62 -11.68
C LYS A 159 27.23 -0.21 -11.95
N THR A 160 26.94 -1.20 -11.11
CA THR A 160 25.61 -1.80 -11.08
C THR A 160 24.72 -0.86 -10.28
N SER A 161 24.00 0.02 -10.99
CA SER A 161 22.93 0.81 -10.38
C SER A 161 21.95 -0.17 -9.72
N SER A 162 21.92 -0.28 -8.39
CA SER A 162 20.83 -0.98 -7.72
C SER A 162 19.56 -0.13 -7.89
N LYS A 163 18.79 -0.42 -8.96
CA LYS A 163 17.62 0.39 -9.40
C LYS A 163 16.43 0.38 -8.42
N ARG A 164 16.56 -0.19 -7.22
CA ARG A 164 15.50 -0.35 -6.21
C ARG A 164 16.12 -0.16 -4.82
N SER A 165 15.91 1.01 -4.22
CA SER A 165 16.18 1.27 -2.81
C SER A 165 14.87 1.11 -2.02
N ASN A 166 14.94 0.43 -0.88
CA ASN A 166 13.85 0.43 0.09
C ASN A 166 13.97 1.71 0.91
N ILE A 167 12.92 2.53 0.91
CA ILE A 167 12.84 3.74 1.74
C ILE A 167 11.93 3.42 2.92
N HIS A 168 12.45 3.55 4.13
CA HIS A 168 11.69 3.47 5.37
C HIS A 168 11.24 4.87 5.76
N ILE A 169 9.95 5.02 6.03
CA ILE A 169 9.39 6.31 6.44
C ILE A 169 8.25 6.07 7.43
N ALA A 170 8.13 6.95 8.41
CA ALA A 170 6.97 6.97 9.27
C ALA A 170 5.67 7.14 8.46
N ARG A 171 4.64 6.34 8.78
CA ARG A 171 3.33 6.45 8.13
C ARG A 171 2.74 7.86 8.21
N GLN A 172 2.90 8.53 9.36
CA GLN A 172 2.39 9.89 9.55
C GLN A 172 3.16 10.89 8.68
N SER A 173 4.49 10.79 8.59
CA SER A 173 5.29 11.68 7.74
C SER A 173 4.93 11.52 6.25
N LEU A 174 4.74 10.29 5.76
CA LEU A 174 4.27 10.10 4.38
C LEU A 174 2.87 10.71 4.15
N ARG A 175 1.97 10.56 5.12
CA ARG A 175 0.62 11.15 5.06
C ARG A 175 0.68 12.67 5.08
N GLN A 176 1.56 13.25 5.89
CA GLN A 176 1.81 14.68 5.98
C GLN A 176 2.28 15.24 4.63
N VAL A 177 3.31 14.64 4.03
CA VAL A 177 3.82 15.06 2.71
C VAL A 177 2.73 14.99 1.63
N LEU A 178 1.86 13.98 1.68
CA LEU A 178 0.70 13.89 0.77
C LEU A 178 -0.34 14.98 1.02
N LEU A 179 -0.63 15.33 2.28
CA LEU A 179 -1.56 16.41 2.62
C LEU A 179 -1.01 17.79 2.25
N GLU A 180 0.30 17.99 2.36
CA GLU A 180 0.97 19.21 1.91
C GLU A 180 0.80 19.43 0.41
N GLN A 181 0.81 18.36 -0.40
CA GLN A 181 0.48 18.46 -1.83
C GLN A 181 -0.97 18.93 -2.08
N LEU A 182 -1.89 18.72 -1.13
CA LEU A 182 -3.26 19.25 -1.21
C LEU A 182 -3.35 20.71 -0.76
N GLY A 183 -2.30 21.27 -0.17
CA GLY A 183 -2.31 22.59 0.47
C GLY A 183 -2.73 22.55 1.95
N GLY A 184 -2.56 21.41 2.62
CA GLY A 184 -2.75 21.27 4.07
C GLY A 184 -3.99 20.46 4.47
N HIS A 185 -4.21 20.37 5.78
CA HIS A 185 -5.19 19.46 6.39
C HIS A 185 -6.64 19.91 6.20
N ASP A 186 -6.87 21.19 5.93
CA ASP A 186 -8.21 21.77 5.74
C ASP A 186 -8.93 21.28 4.47
N LYS A 187 -8.21 20.57 3.59
CA LYS A 187 -8.80 19.91 2.43
C LYS A 187 -9.54 18.62 2.76
N VAL A 188 -9.41 18.13 3.99
CA VAL A 188 -10.09 16.93 4.48
C VAL A 188 -11.33 17.35 5.26
N ARG A 189 -12.46 16.70 4.99
CA ARG A 189 -13.66 16.77 5.83
C ARG A 189 -13.50 15.79 7.00
N TRP A 190 -12.83 16.26 8.05
CA TRP A 190 -12.61 15.52 9.29
C TRP A 190 -13.90 15.29 10.07
N GLY A 191 -13.93 14.27 10.93
CA GLY A 191 -15.11 13.87 11.71
C GLY A 191 -16.28 13.32 10.90
N HIS A 192 -16.11 13.07 9.59
CA HIS A 192 -17.15 12.56 8.71
C HIS A 192 -17.09 11.03 8.61
N GLN A 193 -17.89 10.36 9.45
CA GLN A 193 -18.05 8.91 9.39
C GLN A 193 -19.18 8.54 8.42
N LEU A 194 -18.86 7.87 7.32
CA LEU A 194 -19.87 7.34 6.41
C LEU A 194 -20.68 6.23 7.11
N THR A 195 -22.00 6.37 7.11
CA THR A 195 -22.94 5.38 7.66
C THR A 195 -23.78 4.69 6.59
N GLY A 196 -24.00 5.35 5.45
CA GLY A 196 -24.78 4.80 4.35
C GLY A 196 -24.55 5.53 3.04
N PHE A 197 -24.89 4.88 1.93
CA PHE A 197 -25.08 5.55 0.65
C PHE A 197 -26.12 4.81 -0.19
N LYS A 198 -26.75 5.53 -1.12
CA LYS A 198 -27.73 4.98 -2.05
C LYS A 198 -27.66 5.69 -3.39
N GLU A 199 -28.00 4.99 -4.47
CA GLU A 199 -28.26 5.63 -5.76
C GLU A 199 -29.50 6.51 -5.63
N SER A 200 -29.41 7.72 -6.20
CA SER A 200 -30.50 8.70 -6.23
C SER A 200 -31.19 8.68 -7.60
N GLU A 201 -32.41 9.22 -7.66
CA GLU A 201 -33.22 9.24 -8.90
C GLU A 201 -32.57 10.03 -10.04
N ASN A 202 -31.66 10.95 -9.74
CA ASN A 202 -30.97 11.78 -10.73
C ASN A 202 -29.65 11.15 -11.24
N GLY A 203 -29.33 9.92 -10.82
CA GLY A 203 -28.13 9.20 -11.25
C GLY A 203 -26.86 9.52 -10.46
N ASN A 204 -26.94 10.31 -9.38
CA ASN A 204 -25.84 10.48 -8.43
C ASN A 204 -25.97 9.50 -7.25
N ILE A 205 -24.94 9.44 -6.40
CA ILE A 205 -24.97 8.74 -5.12
C ILE A 205 -25.22 9.75 -4.01
N ASP A 206 -26.25 9.50 -3.21
CA ASP A 206 -26.48 10.18 -1.94
C ASP A 206 -25.69 9.48 -0.83
N LEU A 207 -24.89 10.26 -0.11
CA LEU A 207 -24.03 9.83 0.98
C LEU A 207 -24.59 10.32 2.31
N THR A 208 -24.60 9.47 3.32
CA THR A 208 -25.02 9.81 4.68
C THR A 208 -23.85 9.65 5.62
N PHE A 209 -23.56 10.73 6.36
CA PHE A 209 -22.48 10.81 7.32
C PHE A 209 -23.03 11.07 8.73
N GLN A 210 -22.38 10.49 9.72
CA GLN A 210 -22.49 10.92 11.10
C GLN A 210 -21.33 11.86 11.42
N VAL A 211 -21.65 13.05 11.91
CA VAL A 211 -20.69 14.12 12.25
C VAL A 211 -21.11 14.72 13.58
N GLU A 212 -20.31 14.55 14.63
CA GLU A 212 -20.60 15.09 15.98
C GLU A 212 -21.99 14.70 16.53
N GLY A 213 -22.48 13.52 16.16
CA GLY A 213 -23.81 13.03 16.55
C GLY A 213 -24.95 13.46 15.62
N GLU A 214 -24.70 14.33 14.65
CA GLU A 214 -25.68 14.78 13.66
C GLU A 214 -25.55 14.03 12.33
N ILE A 215 -26.65 13.93 11.60
CA ILE A 215 -26.67 13.37 10.24
C ILE A 215 -26.40 14.48 9.23
N LYS A 216 -25.37 14.30 8.40
CA LYS A 216 -25.06 15.16 7.26
C LYS A 216 -25.15 14.38 5.95
N ASN A 217 -25.68 15.02 4.92
CA ASN A 217 -25.81 14.41 3.60
C ASN A 217 -24.89 15.10 2.59
N ALA A 218 -24.39 14.34 1.61
CA ALA A 218 -23.66 14.84 0.46
C ALA A 218 -24.01 14.04 -0.80
N SER A 219 -23.60 14.53 -1.97
CA SER A 219 -23.84 13.83 -3.24
C SER A 219 -22.56 13.78 -4.09
N ALA A 220 -22.38 12.70 -4.84
CA ALA A 220 -21.22 12.48 -5.72
C ALA A 220 -21.58 11.59 -6.92
N ASP A 221 -20.79 11.67 -7.99
CA ASP A 221 -20.93 10.78 -9.17
C ASP A 221 -20.27 9.40 -8.93
N LEU A 222 -19.29 9.33 -8.02
CA LEU A 222 -18.52 8.13 -7.69
C LEU A 222 -18.12 8.13 -6.21
N ILE A 223 -18.34 7.01 -5.52
CA ILE A 223 -17.80 6.75 -4.18
C ILE A 223 -16.60 5.79 -4.25
N VAL A 224 -15.52 6.13 -3.53
CA VAL A 224 -14.32 5.29 -3.42
C VAL A 224 -14.03 4.98 -1.96
N GLY A 225 -14.16 3.71 -1.57
CA GLY A 225 -13.77 3.23 -0.25
C GLY A 225 -12.26 3.13 -0.12
N ALA A 226 -11.68 3.96 0.74
CA ALA A 226 -10.26 3.99 1.11
C ALA A 226 -10.09 3.97 2.65
N ASP A 227 -11.12 3.50 3.36
CA ASP A 227 -11.33 3.58 4.81
C ASP A 227 -10.82 2.33 5.57
N GLY A 228 -9.89 1.61 4.94
CA GLY A 228 -9.10 0.56 5.57
C GLY A 228 -9.77 -0.81 5.67
N ILE A 229 -9.13 -1.72 6.41
CA ILE A 229 -9.54 -3.13 6.54
C ILE A 229 -10.97 -3.33 7.11
N ARG A 230 -11.47 -2.35 7.87
CA ARG A 230 -12.84 -2.30 8.43
C ARG A 230 -13.75 -1.34 7.65
N SER A 231 -13.53 -1.24 6.34
CA SER A 231 -14.24 -0.33 5.44
C SER A 231 -15.77 -0.41 5.57
N SER A 232 -16.40 0.74 5.77
CA SER A 232 -17.85 0.91 5.74
C SER A 232 -18.38 0.83 4.32
N VAL A 233 -17.65 1.38 3.34
CA VAL A 233 -18.05 1.27 1.91
C VAL A 233 -18.10 -0.20 1.51
N ARG A 234 -17.06 -0.98 1.85
CA ARG A 234 -17.03 -2.42 1.58
C ARG A 234 -18.19 -3.16 2.25
N ARG A 235 -18.45 -2.87 3.53
CA ARG A 235 -19.55 -3.49 4.29
C ARG A 235 -20.90 -3.21 3.64
N LEU A 236 -21.15 -1.97 3.20
CA LEU A 236 -22.40 -1.56 2.54
C LEU A 236 -22.56 -2.17 1.14
N LEU A 237 -21.46 -2.38 0.42
CA LEU A 237 -21.48 -2.98 -0.92
C LEU A 237 -21.63 -4.50 -0.93
N ILE A 238 -20.95 -5.19 -0.02
CA ILE A 238 -20.74 -6.64 -0.10
C ILE A 238 -21.45 -7.37 1.05
N GLY A 239 -21.57 -6.74 2.21
CA GLY A 239 -21.95 -7.40 3.46
C GLY A 239 -20.76 -8.05 4.17
N GLU A 240 -20.80 -8.11 5.50
CA GLU A 240 -19.70 -8.70 6.29
C GLU A 240 -19.71 -10.24 6.20
N GLU A 241 -20.89 -10.86 6.16
CA GLU A 241 -21.06 -12.32 6.05
C GLU A 241 -20.50 -12.90 4.75
N THR A 242 -20.63 -12.17 3.63
CA THR A 242 -20.19 -12.65 2.31
C THR A 242 -18.67 -12.67 2.19
N ALA A 243 -17.97 -11.80 2.90
CA ALA A 243 -16.52 -11.74 2.81
C ALA A 243 -15.93 -11.19 4.13
N PRO A 244 -15.93 -11.99 5.21
CA PRO A 244 -15.58 -11.54 6.56
C PRO A 244 -14.09 -11.27 6.72
N LEU A 245 -13.70 -10.70 7.88
CA LEU A 245 -12.31 -10.67 8.29
C LEU A 245 -11.84 -12.08 8.58
N ARG A 246 -10.63 -12.40 8.12
CA ARG A 246 -9.99 -13.68 8.37
C ARG A 246 -8.78 -13.50 9.26
N TYR A 247 -8.82 -14.10 10.44
CA TYR A 247 -7.69 -14.10 11.35
C TYR A 247 -6.57 -15.00 10.82
N LEU A 248 -5.33 -14.51 10.86
CA LEU A 248 -4.16 -15.24 10.34
C LEU A 248 -3.39 -16.03 11.41
N GLY A 249 -4.00 -16.27 12.58
CA GLY A 249 -3.43 -17.15 13.60
C GLY A 249 -2.26 -16.54 14.39
N CYS A 250 -2.01 -15.24 14.26
CA CYS A 250 -0.90 -14.57 14.93
C CYS A 250 -1.24 -13.14 15.36
N ILE A 251 -0.47 -12.68 16.35
CA ILE A 251 -0.44 -11.30 16.81
C ILE A 251 0.83 -10.61 16.33
N VAL A 252 0.74 -9.30 16.11
CA VAL A 252 1.89 -8.43 15.88
C VAL A 252 1.95 -7.40 16.99
N ILE A 253 3.15 -7.19 17.53
CA ILE A 253 3.50 -6.13 18.48
C ILE A 253 4.53 -5.22 17.80
N LEU A 254 4.27 -3.93 17.81
CA LEU A 254 5.13 -2.89 17.26
C LEU A 254 5.62 -1.98 18.37
N GLY A 255 6.86 -1.53 18.28
CA GLY A 255 7.37 -0.45 19.11
C GLY A 255 8.35 0.44 18.36
N ILE A 256 8.42 1.71 18.76
CA ILE A 256 9.37 2.69 18.24
C ILE A 256 10.29 3.12 19.38
N CYS A 257 11.57 2.77 19.25
CA CYS A 257 12.59 3.06 20.24
C CYS A 257 13.49 4.21 19.76
N PRO A 258 13.49 5.37 20.46
CA PRO A 258 14.50 6.40 20.27
C PRO A 258 15.91 5.86 20.55
N LEU A 259 16.87 6.14 19.68
CA LEU A 259 18.26 5.69 19.88
C LEU A 259 18.90 6.34 21.10
N ASN A 260 18.50 7.56 21.47
CA ASN A 260 18.99 8.23 22.68
C ASN A 260 18.55 7.54 23.99
N ALA A 261 17.47 6.75 23.97
CA ALA A 261 17.01 5.99 25.13
C ALA A 261 17.88 4.75 25.41
N LEU A 262 18.82 4.43 24.52
CA LEU A 262 19.77 3.32 24.68
C LEU A 262 21.07 3.76 25.38
N GLU A 263 21.13 4.98 25.93
CA GLU A 263 22.22 5.47 26.79
C GLU A 263 23.64 5.26 26.24
N GLY A 264 23.82 5.45 24.92
CA GLY A 264 25.12 5.32 24.26
C GLY A 264 25.52 3.90 23.87
N LEU A 265 24.60 2.92 23.94
CA LEU A 265 24.82 1.58 23.40
C LEU A 265 25.26 1.63 21.94
N THR A 266 26.50 1.20 21.67
CA THR A 266 27.02 1.09 20.31
C THR A 266 26.83 -0.32 19.77
N SER A 267 26.10 -0.46 18.66
CA SER A 267 25.92 -1.73 17.96
C SER A 267 26.04 -1.55 16.45
N PRO A 268 26.70 -2.46 15.72
CA PRO A 268 26.74 -2.42 14.25
C PRO A 268 25.36 -2.67 13.61
N LEU A 269 24.36 -3.06 14.40
CA LEU A 269 22.97 -3.23 13.96
C LEU A 269 22.16 -1.92 14.03
N LEU A 270 22.70 -0.87 14.66
CA LEU A 270 22.04 0.42 14.90
C LEU A 270 22.72 1.57 14.14
N ASP A 271 23.07 1.33 12.88
CA ASP A 271 23.78 2.26 11.98
C ASP A 271 22.86 3.11 11.09
N ALA A 272 21.56 3.16 11.40
CA ALA A 272 20.49 3.78 10.61
C ALA A 272 20.36 3.27 9.15
N ALA A 273 21.00 2.15 8.80
CA ALA A 273 20.96 1.59 7.44
C ALA A 273 20.73 0.07 7.42
N THR A 274 20.98 -0.60 8.54
CA THR A 274 20.82 -2.03 8.72
C THR A 274 19.41 -2.36 9.17
N VAL A 275 18.78 -3.25 8.42
CA VAL A 275 17.59 -3.99 8.81
C VAL A 275 18.04 -5.34 9.32
N PHE A 276 17.48 -5.82 10.42
CA PHE A 276 17.76 -7.18 10.87
C PHE A 276 16.51 -7.87 11.39
N GLN A 277 16.54 -9.19 11.34
CA GLN A 277 15.50 -10.02 11.92
C GLN A 277 16.11 -11.18 12.69
N THR A 278 15.41 -11.59 13.73
CA THR A 278 15.79 -12.72 14.59
C THR A 278 14.56 -13.57 14.80
N ALA A 279 14.70 -14.88 14.70
CA ALA A 279 13.59 -15.81 14.86
C ALA A 279 14.06 -17.11 15.51
N ASN A 280 13.12 -17.86 16.08
CA ASN A 280 13.37 -19.15 16.74
C ASN A 280 12.48 -20.28 16.18
N GLY A 281 11.90 -20.09 14.98
CA GLY A 281 10.95 -21.04 14.39
C GLY A 281 9.50 -20.87 14.83
N ASN A 282 9.21 -20.02 15.83
CA ASN A 282 7.84 -19.69 16.27
C ASN A 282 7.63 -18.18 16.39
N ASP A 283 8.55 -17.49 17.03
CA ASP A 283 8.56 -16.06 17.26
C ASP A 283 9.54 -15.41 16.28
N ARG A 284 9.19 -14.21 15.81
CA ARG A 284 10.05 -13.41 14.93
C ARG A 284 10.04 -11.96 15.37
N ILE A 285 11.23 -11.39 15.57
CA ILE A 285 11.39 -9.94 15.64
C ILE A 285 12.05 -9.42 14.37
N TYR A 286 11.54 -8.31 13.86
CA TYR A 286 12.07 -7.56 12.72
C TYR A 286 12.31 -6.13 13.15
N ILE A 287 13.53 -5.63 12.95
CA ILE A 287 13.96 -4.30 13.36
C ILE A 287 14.48 -3.54 12.15
N MET A 288 14.01 -2.31 11.99
CA MET A 288 14.39 -1.43 10.88
C MET A 288 14.57 0.02 11.36
N PRO A 289 15.38 0.82 10.66
CA PRO A 289 15.39 2.27 10.85
C PRO A 289 13.98 2.85 10.67
N TYR A 290 13.56 3.69 11.60
CA TYR A 290 12.28 4.40 11.51
C TYR A 290 12.51 5.85 11.05
N THR A 291 13.43 6.52 11.73
CA THR A 291 14.02 7.83 11.41
C THR A 291 15.54 7.72 11.58
N SER A 292 16.28 8.82 11.38
CA SER A 292 17.73 8.86 11.63
C SER A 292 18.10 8.64 13.10
N ASP A 293 17.16 8.89 14.03
CA ASP A 293 17.35 8.88 15.47
C ASP A 293 16.48 7.83 16.20
N SER A 294 15.79 6.95 15.49
CA SER A 294 14.97 5.90 16.10
C SER A 294 14.83 4.66 15.24
N VAL A 295 14.55 3.52 15.88
CA VAL A 295 14.27 2.24 15.24
C VAL A 295 12.85 1.79 15.53
N MET A 296 12.23 1.12 14.57
CA MET A 296 10.99 0.40 14.78
C MET A 296 11.31 -1.09 14.88
N TRP A 297 10.73 -1.74 15.88
CA TRP A 297 10.71 -3.19 16.00
C TRP A 297 9.29 -3.73 15.84
N GLN A 298 9.21 -4.93 15.27
CA GLN A 298 7.99 -5.68 15.06
C GLN A 298 8.23 -7.10 15.55
N LEU A 299 7.60 -7.47 16.65
CA LEU A 299 7.53 -8.85 17.13
C LEU A 299 6.24 -9.49 16.62
N SER A 300 6.32 -10.70 16.12
CA SER A 300 5.15 -11.51 15.75
C SER A 300 5.31 -12.95 16.20
N PHE A 301 4.20 -13.56 16.60
CA PHE A 301 4.15 -14.96 17.03
C PHE A 301 2.72 -15.53 16.91
N PRO A 302 2.58 -16.86 16.74
CA PRO A 302 1.28 -17.53 16.75
C PRO A 302 0.55 -17.34 18.07
N MET A 303 -0.76 -17.07 17.99
CA MET A 303 -1.62 -16.88 19.14
C MET A 303 -3.09 -17.12 18.75
N PRO A 304 -3.89 -17.85 19.54
CA PRO A 304 -5.33 -17.94 19.33
C PRO A 304 -6.01 -16.56 19.30
N GLU A 305 -7.07 -16.41 18.51
CA GLU A 305 -7.67 -15.09 18.26
C GLU A 305 -8.17 -14.41 19.54
N GLU A 306 -8.85 -15.15 20.41
CA GLU A 306 -9.40 -14.62 21.66
C GLU A 306 -8.30 -14.20 22.66
N GLU A 307 -7.19 -14.92 22.70
CA GLU A 307 -6.02 -14.53 23.48
C GLU A 307 -5.37 -13.27 22.92
N ALA A 308 -5.25 -13.15 21.59
CA ALA A 308 -4.71 -11.97 20.93
C ALA A 308 -5.58 -10.72 21.17
N LYS A 309 -6.91 -10.88 21.11
CA LYS A 309 -7.87 -9.82 21.48
C LYS A 309 -7.74 -9.43 22.94
N THR A 310 -7.59 -10.41 23.83
CA THR A 310 -7.42 -10.19 25.28
C THR A 310 -6.14 -9.41 25.56
N LEU A 311 -5.00 -9.81 24.98
CA LEU A 311 -3.73 -9.11 25.13
C LEU A 311 -3.79 -7.68 24.57
N HIS A 312 -4.42 -7.50 23.40
CA HIS A 312 -4.66 -6.17 22.83
C HIS A 312 -5.47 -5.27 23.80
N ALA A 313 -6.54 -5.79 24.40
CA ALA A 313 -7.41 -5.05 25.31
C ALA A 313 -6.74 -4.70 26.65
N GLN A 314 -5.73 -5.45 27.09
CA GLN A 314 -4.96 -5.15 28.31
C GLN A 314 -4.05 -3.93 28.16
N GLY A 315 -3.81 -3.46 26.94
CA GLY A 315 -3.09 -2.21 26.67
C GLY A 315 -1.56 -2.33 26.63
N PRO A 316 -0.86 -1.20 26.40
CA PRO A 316 0.54 -1.21 26.01
C PRO A 316 1.53 -1.78 27.04
N GLU A 317 1.24 -1.66 28.34
CA GLU A 317 2.08 -2.21 29.41
C GLU A 317 2.14 -3.75 29.34
N ALA A 318 0.98 -4.41 29.26
CA ALA A 318 0.90 -5.87 29.14
C ALA A 318 1.54 -6.37 27.84
N ILE A 319 1.31 -5.65 26.74
CA ILE A 319 1.90 -5.92 25.43
C ILE A 319 3.44 -5.81 25.49
N LYS A 320 3.97 -4.76 26.12
CA LYS A 320 5.42 -4.59 26.33
C LYS A 320 5.99 -5.73 27.16
N LYS A 321 5.34 -6.08 28.27
CA LYS A 321 5.78 -7.17 29.16
C LYS A 321 5.87 -8.50 28.41
N GLU A 322 4.87 -8.83 27.60
CA GLU A 322 4.88 -10.05 26.79
C GLU A 322 5.99 -10.03 25.74
N ALA A 323 6.21 -8.89 25.08
CA ALA A 323 7.28 -8.74 24.11
C ALA A 323 8.67 -8.91 24.77
N CYS A 324 8.92 -8.27 25.91
CA CYS A 324 10.16 -8.43 26.68
C CYS A 324 10.38 -9.88 27.12
N ARG A 325 9.34 -10.56 27.62
CA ARG A 325 9.42 -11.95 28.08
C ARG A 325 9.87 -12.91 26.98
N ARG A 326 9.40 -12.71 25.74
CA ARG A 326 9.69 -13.59 24.59
C ARG A 326 11.06 -13.36 23.96
N THR A 327 11.60 -12.16 24.08
CA THR A 327 12.74 -11.71 23.26
C THR A 327 14.01 -11.48 24.08
N GLN A 328 14.24 -12.31 25.10
CA GLN A 328 15.52 -12.41 25.81
C GLN A 328 16.58 -13.09 24.91
N TRP A 329 16.86 -12.46 23.76
CA TRP A 329 17.75 -12.93 22.69
C TRP A 329 19.02 -12.08 22.66
N HIS A 330 19.84 -12.25 21.63
CA HIS A 330 21.08 -11.50 21.45
C HIS A 330 20.89 -9.97 21.46
N ASP A 331 21.94 -9.27 21.86
CA ASP A 331 21.98 -7.81 21.84
C ASP A 331 21.86 -7.27 20.39
N PRO A 332 21.22 -6.09 20.20
CA PRO A 332 20.66 -5.19 21.21
C PRO A 332 19.14 -5.38 21.46
N ILE A 333 18.57 -6.56 21.18
CA ILE A 333 17.10 -6.75 21.22
C ILE A 333 16.51 -6.47 22.62
N PRO A 334 17.01 -7.07 23.71
CA PRO A 334 16.46 -6.82 25.04
C PRO A 334 16.51 -5.34 25.45
N GLN A 335 17.60 -4.65 25.11
CA GLN A 335 17.81 -3.23 25.41
C GLN A 335 16.83 -2.35 24.65
N ILE A 336 16.58 -2.65 23.36
CA ILE A 336 15.59 -1.94 22.55
C ILE A 336 14.21 -2.04 23.17
N LEU A 337 13.76 -3.25 23.53
CA LEU A 337 12.42 -3.43 24.09
C LEU A 337 12.28 -2.79 25.47
N ALA A 338 13.30 -2.93 26.34
CA ALA A 338 13.31 -2.31 27.65
C ALA A 338 13.18 -0.78 27.57
N ALA A 339 13.98 -0.15 26.70
CA ALA A 339 14.00 1.30 26.49
C ALA A 339 12.78 1.85 25.74
N THR A 340 12.03 1.01 25.02
CA THR A 340 10.84 1.47 24.29
C THR A 340 9.73 1.88 25.27
N GLN A 341 9.27 3.13 25.16
CA GLN A 341 8.19 3.66 26.00
C GLN A 341 6.85 3.00 25.64
N GLU A 342 6.02 2.74 26.65
CA GLU A 342 4.73 2.05 26.50
C GLU A 342 3.77 2.78 25.56
N ASN A 343 3.72 4.11 25.61
CA ASN A 343 2.90 4.92 24.70
C ASN A 343 3.29 4.78 23.21
N ARG A 344 4.49 4.26 22.92
CA ARG A 344 4.99 3.95 21.58
C ARG A 344 4.88 2.48 21.20
N ILE A 345 4.18 1.68 22.02
CA ILE A 345 3.94 0.26 21.78
C ILE A 345 2.48 0.03 21.46
N SER A 346 2.25 -0.81 20.46
CA SER A 346 0.92 -1.26 20.05
C SER A 346 0.98 -2.74 19.72
N GLY A 347 -0.10 -3.47 19.94
CA GLY A 347 -0.21 -4.86 19.55
C GLY A 347 -1.59 -5.13 19.01
N TYR A 348 -1.71 -5.93 17.95
CA TYR A 348 -3.02 -6.23 17.36
C TYR A 348 -3.04 -7.61 16.69
N PRO A 349 -4.19 -8.31 16.76
CA PRO A 349 -4.40 -9.53 15.98
C PRO A 349 -4.31 -9.24 14.49
N VAL A 350 -3.63 -10.13 13.76
CA VAL A 350 -3.41 -9.96 12.32
C VAL A 350 -4.58 -10.54 11.54
N TYR A 351 -5.17 -9.71 10.69
CA TYR A 351 -6.25 -10.11 9.80
C TYR A 351 -5.89 -9.83 8.35
N ASP A 352 -6.48 -10.59 7.46
CA ASP A 352 -6.68 -10.24 6.06
C ASP A 352 -8.14 -10.47 5.66
N ARG A 353 -8.40 -10.49 4.36
CA ARG A 353 -9.68 -10.95 3.80
C ARG A 353 -9.40 -11.80 2.57
N GLU A 354 -10.37 -12.63 2.21
CA GLU A 354 -10.35 -13.30 0.92
C GLU A 354 -10.31 -12.30 -0.24
N LEU A 355 -9.76 -12.76 -1.37
CA LEU A 355 -9.66 -11.94 -2.56
C LEU A 355 -11.04 -11.55 -3.07
N LEU A 356 -11.21 -10.27 -3.36
CA LEU A 356 -12.37 -9.80 -4.11
C LEU A 356 -12.35 -10.39 -5.52
N THR A 357 -13.55 -10.60 -6.06
CA THR A 357 -13.77 -11.01 -7.45
C THR A 357 -14.43 -9.88 -8.23
N SER A 358 -14.27 -9.91 -9.56
CA SER A 358 -14.94 -8.96 -10.45
C SER A 358 -16.46 -8.96 -10.25
N ASP A 359 -17.04 -10.13 -10.03
CA ASP A 359 -18.49 -10.34 -10.00
C ASP A 359 -19.14 -9.65 -8.80
N ILE A 360 -18.40 -9.55 -7.68
CA ILE A 360 -18.86 -8.84 -6.49
C ILE A 360 -18.87 -7.33 -6.76
N LEU A 361 -17.79 -6.80 -7.34
CA LEU A 361 -17.68 -5.36 -7.61
C LEU A 361 -18.64 -4.90 -8.72
N GLN A 362 -18.89 -5.73 -9.73
CA GLN A 362 -19.81 -5.44 -10.83
C GLN A 362 -21.25 -5.12 -10.41
N LYS A 363 -21.65 -5.53 -9.21
CA LYS A 363 -22.97 -5.21 -8.64
C LYS A 363 -23.15 -3.73 -8.33
N ALA A 364 -22.07 -2.96 -8.24
CA ALA A 364 -22.10 -1.56 -7.82
C ALA A 364 -21.80 -0.62 -8.98
N SER A 365 -22.80 0.15 -9.45
CA SER A 365 -22.67 0.98 -10.66
C SER A 365 -21.64 2.11 -10.53
N GLN A 366 -21.60 2.76 -9.36
CA GLN A 366 -20.86 4.00 -9.11
C GLN A 366 -19.99 3.93 -7.84
N ALA A 367 -19.61 2.72 -7.43
CA ALA A 367 -18.78 2.51 -6.24
C ALA A 367 -17.61 1.58 -6.53
N THR A 368 -16.46 1.86 -5.91
CA THR A 368 -15.30 0.96 -5.93
C THR A 368 -14.49 1.08 -4.64
N LEU A 369 -13.46 0.25 -4.49
CA LEU A 369 -12.62 0.13 -3.30
C LEU A 369 -11.14 0.21 -3.70
N ILE A 370 -10.29 0.76 -2.83
CA ILE A 370 -8.83 0.79 -2.99
C ILE A 370 -8.10 0.46 -1.68
N GLY A 371 -6.82 0.10 -1.76
CA GLY A 371 -6.01 -0.20 -0.58
C GLY A 371 -6.61 -1.30 0.29
N ASP A 372 -6.46 -1.20 1.60
CA ASP A 372 -6.95 -2.20 2.55
C ASP A 372 -8.49 -2.36 2.55
N ALA A 373 -9.25 -1.42 1.96
CA ALA A 373 -10.69 -1.62 1.77
C ALA A 373 -10.97 -2.66 0.66
N ALA A 374 -10.07 -2.80 -0.32
CA ALA A 374 -10.18 -3.76 -1.43
C ALA A 374 -9.38 -5.05 -1.18
N HIS A 375 -8.11 -4.92 -0.80
CA HIS A 375 -7.16 -6.03 -0.71
C HIS A 375 -6.32 -5.96 0.58
N PRO A 376 -6.97 -6.02 1.77
CA PRO A 376 -6.24 -6.01 3.03
C PRO A 376 -5.29 -7.20 3.10
N MET A 377 -4.08 -6.97 3.60
CA MET A 377 -3.02 -7.97 3.68
C MET A 377 -2.23 -7.83 4.97
N SER A 378 -1.61 -8.93 5.41
CA SER A 378 -0.75 -8.92 6.59
C SER A 378 0.43 -7.95 6.45
N PRO A 379 1.04 -7.46 7.55
CA PRO A 379 2.13 -6.50 7.49
C PRO A 379 3.47 -7.11 7.02
N PHE A 380 3.56 -8.44 6.87
CA PHE A 380 4.83 -9.15 6.72
C PHE A 380 5.58 -8.92 5.40
N LYS A 381 4.91 -8.44 4.36
CA LYS A 381 5.54 -8.12 3.05
C LYS A 381 5.71 -6.61 2.81
N GLY A 382 5.17 -5.76 3.69
CA GLY A 382 5.20 -4.30 3.53
C GLY A 382 4.50 -3.79 2.26
N GLN A 383 3.53 -4.53 1.70
CA GLN A 383 2.94 -4.20 0.41
C GLN A 383 1.66 -3.36 0.47
N GLY A 384 0.92 -3.34 1.58
CA GLY A 384 -0.40 -2.69 1.66
C GLY A 384 -0.39 -1.22 1.21
N ALA A 385 0.41 -0.38 1.86
CA ALA A 385 0.57 1.03 1.47
C ALA A 385 1.12 1.21 0.04
N ASN A 386 2.02 0.32 -0.40
CA ASN A 386 2.54 0.35 -1.76
C ASN A 386 1.43 0.12 -2.80
N GLN A 387 0.54 -0.86 -2.55
CA GLN A 387 -0.60 -1.12 -3.44
C GLN A 387 -1.61 0.02 -3.39
N ALA A 388 -1.94 0.54 -2.22
CA ALA A 388 -2.89 1.66 -2.08
C ALA A 388 -2.48 2.91 -2.88
N VAL A 389 -1.18 3.24 -2.90
CA VAL A 389 -0.63 4.35 -3.72
C VAL A 389 -0.74 4.05 -5.21
N LEU A 390 -0.50 2.80 -5.62
CA LEU A 390 -0.64 2.38 -7.02
C LEU A 390 -2.11 2.43 -7.47
N ASP A 391 -3.04 1.98 -6.63
CA ASP A 391 -4.47 2.02 -6.89
C ASP A 391 -4.96 3.45 -7.09
N ALA A 392 -4.58 4.36 -6.18
CA ALA A 392 -4.92 5.78 -6.27
C ALA A 392 -4.50 6.39 -7.62
N LEU A 393 -3.27 6.13 -8.05
CA LEU A 393 -2.78 6.61 -9.34
C LEU A 393 -3.45 5.92 -10.53
N ALA A 394 -3.72 4.62 -10.43
CA ALA A 394 -4.38 3.87 -11.50
C ALA A 394 -5.80 4.39 -11.70
N LEU A 395 -6.58 4.51 -10.63
CA LEU A 395 -7.97 5.00 -10.68
C LEU A 395 -8.04 6.41 -11.25
N ALA A 396 -7.26 7.36 -10.72
CA ALA A 396 -7.25 8.73 -11.24
C ALA A 396 -6.84 8.79 -12.72
N ARG A 397 -5.92 7.92 -13.16
CA ARG A 397 -5.53 7.83 -14.58
C ARG A 397 -6.64 7.25 -15.45
N GLU A 398 -7.38 6.25 -14.99
CA GLU A 398 -8.50 5.69 -15.74
C GLU A 398 -9.66 6.70 -15.81
N ILE A 399 -9.97 7.43 -14.73
CA ILE A 399 -10.94 8.54 -14.76
C ILE A 399 -10.54 9.56 -15.84
N SER A 400 -9.30 10.04 -15.82
CA SER A 400 -8.86 11.04 -16.81
C SER A 400 -8.92 10.54 -18.27
N LYS A 401 -8.78 9.23 -18.51
CA LYS A 401 -8.87 8.65 -19.86
C LYS A 401 -10.31 8.39 -20.28
N GLY A 402 -11.10 7.76 -19.40
CA GLY A 402 -12.47 7.34 -19.65
C GLY A 402 -13.45 8.50 -19.67
N CYS A 403 -13.18 9.55 -18.90
CA CYS A 403 -14.03 10.74 -18.77
C CYS A 403 -13.45 11.97 -19.45
N ARG A 404 -12.60 11.79 -20.48
CA ARG A 404 -12.07 12.90 -21.29
C ARG A 404 -13.21 13.67 -21.99
N PRO A 405 -12.98 14.93 -22.42
CA PRO A 405 -13.95 15.65 -23.22
C PRO A 405 -14.47 14.81 -24.40
N LEU A 406 -15.79 14.83 -24.62
CA LEU A 406 -16.51 14.07 -25.64
C LEU A 406 -16.59 12.54 -25.43
N SER A 407 -16.17 11.98 -24.28
CA SER A 407 -16.22 10.52 -24.06
C SER A 407 -17.62 9.94 -23.84
N GLN A 408 -18.64 10.78 -23.70
CA GLN A 408 -20.03 10.37 -23.41
C GLN A 408 -20.16 9.44 -22.18
N TRP A 409 -19.21 9.51 -21.24
CA TRP A 409 -19.16 8.61 -20.09
C TRP A 409 -20.41 8.70 -19.21
N ARG A 410 -21.10 9.86 -19.16
CA ARG A 410 -22.36 10.02 -18.43
C ARG A 410 -23.48 9.15 -19.00
N LYS A 411 -23.45 8.88 -20.31
CA LYS A 411 -24.40 7.98 -20.98
C LYS A 411 -24.00 6.51 -20.82
N ALA A 412 -22.71 6.19 -20.94
CA ALA A 412 -22.21 4.82 -20.77
C ALA A 412 -22.18 4.37 -19.29
N GLY A 413 -22.10 5.32 -18.36
CA GLY A 413 -21.87 5.08 -16.95
C GLY A 413 -20.38 4.98 -16.59
N ILE A 414 -20.08 5.30 -15.34
CA ILE A 414 -18.69 5.31 -14.83
C ILE A 414 -18.09 3.90 -14.78
N ARG A 415 -18.89 2.86 -14.57
CA ARG A 415 -18.41 1.47 -14.53
C ARG A 415 -17.82 1.02 -15.86
N GLU A 416 -18.57 1.18 -16.94
CA GLU A 416 -18.09 0.86 -18.29
C GLU A 416 -16.88 1.72 -18.67
N SER A 417 -16.96 3.02 -18.36
CA SER A 417 -15.94 3.99 -18.78
C SER A 417 -14.63 3.89 -18.00
N VAL A 418 -14.68 3.43 -16.75
CA VAL A 418 -13.55 3.52 -15.80
C VAL A 418 -13.41 2.27 -14.93
N LEU A 419 -14.44 1.93 -14.14
CA LEU A 419 -14.26 1.02 -13.00
C LEU A 419 -13.89 -0.40 -13.44
N THR A 420 -14.52 -0.94 -14.48
CA THR A 420 -14.24 -2.32 -14.92
C THR A 420 -12.76 -2.50 -15.27
N ALA A 421 -12.18 -1.58 -16.04
CA ALA A 421 -10.77 -1.66 -16.42
C ALA A 421 -9.82 -1.47 -15.23
N PHE A 422 -10.14 -0.53 -14.33
CA PHE A 422 -9.37 -0.29 -13.12
C PHE A 422 -9.40 -1.51 -12.18
N GLU A 423 -10.58 -2.03 -11.88
CA GLU A 423 -10.79 -3.13 -10.93
C GLU A 423 -10.12 -4.40 -11.43
N SER A 424 -10.22 -4.73 -12.72
CA SER A 424 -9.51 -5.88 -13.29
C SER A 424 -7.99 -5.80 -13.07
N GLU A 425 -7.38 -4.65 -13.35
CA GLU A 425 -5.94 -4.44 -13.12
C GLU A 425 -5.58 -4.53 -11.64
N MET A 426 -6.35 -3.86 -10.79
CA MET A 426 -6.12 -3.82 -9.35
C MET A 426 -6.19 -5.23 -8.75
N LEU A 427 -7.22 -6.00 -9.10
CA LEU A 427 -7.41 -7.37 -8.59
C LEU A 427 -6.28 -8.29 -9.05
N GLU A 428 -5.92 -8.26 -10.34
CA GLU A 428 -4.83 -9.08 -10.88
C GLU A 428 -3.49 -8.76 -10.18
N ARG A 429 -3.16 -7.47 -10.07
CA ARG A 429 -1.90 -7.02 -9.46
C ARG A 429 -1.82 -7.36 -7.98
N SER A 430 -2.89 -7.11 -7.23
CA SER A 430 -2.90 -7.25 -5.77
C SER A 430 -3.08 -8.69 -5.29
N ALA A 431 -3.70 -9.57 -6.08
CA ALA A 431 -4.01 -10.96 -5.69
C ALA A 431 -2.78 -11.74 -5.19
N SER A 432 -1.68 -11.67 -5.95
CA SER A 432 -0.42 -12.32 -5.55
C SER A 432 0.14 -11.76 -4.25
N LYS A 433 -0.07 -10.46 -3.97
CA LYS A 433 0.44 -9.80 -2.77
C LYS A 433 -0.31 -10.22 -1.52
N VAL A 434 -1.64 -10.31 -1.59
CA VAL A 434 -2.46 -10.79 -0.48
C VAL A 434 -2.10 -12.24 -0.15
N LYS A 435 -2.07 -13.12 -1.17
CA LYS A 435 -1.69 -14.55 -1.02
C LYS A 435 -0.29 -14.71 -0.41
N ASP A 436 0.72 -14.09 -1.03
CA ASP A 436 2.12 -14.16 -0.56
C ASP A 436 2.26 -13.62 0.88
N SER A 437 1.42 -12.66 1.30
CA SER A 437 1.45 -12.09 2.64
C SER A 437 0.76 -12.97 3.67
N ALA A 438 -0.33 -13.65 3.31
CA ALA A 438 -0.97 -14.67 4.16
C ALA A 438 -0.04 -15.86 4.37
N GLU A 439 0.60 -16.36 3.31
CA GLU A 439 1.61 -17.44 3.39
C GLU A 439 2.80 -17.03 4.27
N ALA A 440 3.21 -15.76 4.20
CA ALA A 440 4.29 -15.24 5.04
C ALA A 440 3.95 -15.29 6.54
N ALA A 441 2.68 -15.13 6.92
CA ALA A 441 2.25 -15.24 8.31
C ALA A 441 2.49 -16.65 8.87
N GLN A 442 2.34 -17.69 8.05
CA GLN A 442 2.63 -19.06 8.46
C GLN A 442 4.14 -19.34 8.41
N PHE A 443 4.76 -18.99 7.28
CA PHE A 443 6.17 -19.27 7.02
C PHE A 443 7.13 -18.63 8.04
N LEU A 444 6.89 -17.37 8.41
CA LEU A 444 7.78 -16.64 9.32
C LEU A 444 7.74 -17.16 10.76
N HIS A 445 6.75 -17.99 11.09
CA HIS A 445 6.58 -18.66 12.38
C HIS A 445 6.72 -20.18 12.22
N SER A 446 7.72 -20.61 11.44
CA SER A 446 8.07 -22.02 11.24
C SER A 446 9.59 -22.19 11.20
N GLU A 447 10.07 -23.42 11.44
CA GLU A 447 11.50 -23.80 11.34
C GLU A 447 12.17 -23.40 10.02
N ILE A 448 11.39 -23.24 8.94
CA ILE A 448 11.92 -22.86 7.63
C ILE A 448 12.56 -21.47 7.66
N VAL A 449 12.17 -20.59 8.58
CA VAL A 449 12.75 -19.25 8.73
C VAL A 449 14.24 -19.29 9.14
N LEU A 450 14.66 -20.40 9.77
CA LEU A 450 16.02 -20.64 10.26
C LEU A 450 16.96 -21.19 9.18
N HIS A 451 16.46 -21.49 7.98
CA HIS A 451 17.29 -21.98 6.89
C HIS A 451 18.40 -20.99 6.54
N GLU A 452 19.64 -21.46 6.48
CA GLU A 452 20.80 -20.62 6.14
C GLU A 452 20.79 -20.23 4.65
N GLY A 453 21.02 -18.95 4.35
CA GLY A 453 21.14 -18.47 2.98
C GLY A 453 21.04 -16.95 2.84
N ASP A 454 21.83 -16.41 1.91
CA ASP A 454 21.97 -14.97 1.61
C ASP A 454 20.90 -14.46 0.65
N GLU A 455 19.64 -14.69 1.00
CA GLU A 455 18.50 -14.25 0.21
C GLU A 455 17.28 -13.89 1.07
N PRO A 456 16.34 -13.06 0.55
CA PRO A 456 15.10 -12.79 1.25
C PRO A 456 14.34 -14.10 1.53
N ARG A 457 14.00 -14.35 2.80
CA ARG A 457 13.41 -15.62 3.27
C ARG A 457 12.18 -16.09 2.48
N GLY A 458 11.37 -15.17 1.95
CA GLY A 458 10.24 -15.52 1.09
C GLY A 458 10.60 -16.20 -0.26
N ARG A 459 11.86 -16.16 -0.71
CA ARG A 459 12.32 -16.88 -1.92
C ARG A 459 12.67 -18.33 -1.65
N CYS A 460 13.05 -18.69 -0.43
CA CYS A 460 13.39 -20.07 -0.06
C CYS A 460 12.19 -21.02 -0.27
N LEU A 461 10.96 -20.53 -0.05
CA LEU A 461 9.71 -21.25 -0.33
C LEU A 461 9.57 -21.73 -1.78
N LYS A 462 9.97 -20.88 -2.75
CA LYS A 462 9.81 -21.20 -4.18
C LYS A 462 10.77 -22.28 -4.67
N LYS A 463 11.85 -22.57 -3.92
CA LYS A 463 12.84 -23.58 -4.27
C LYS A 463 12.52 -24.97 -3.70
N LYS A 464 11.73 -25.07 -2.62
CA LYS A 464 11.36 -26.36 -2.02
C LYS A 464 10.15 -27.04 -2.68
N ASN A 465 9.39 -26.30 -3.49
CA ASN A 465 8.27 -26.83 -4.30
C ASN A 465 8.68 -27.12 -5.76
N LEU A 466 9.98 -27.22 -6.04
CA LEU A 466 10.54 -27.60 -7.35
C LEU A 466 11.28 -28.93 -7.25
#